data_AF-A0A358Y3A6-F1
#
_entry.id   AF-A0A358Y3A6-F1
#
_cell.length_a   1.000
_cell.length_b   1.000
_cell.length_c   1.000
_cell.angle_alpha   90.00
_cell.angle_beta   90.00
_cell.angle_gamma   90.00
#
_symmetry.space_group_name_H-M   'P 1'
#
loop_
_entity.id
_entity.type
_entity.pdbx_description
1 polymer ?
#
loop_
_entity_poly.entity_id
_entity_poly.type
_entity_poly.pdbx_seq_one_letter_code
_entity_poly.pdbx_strand_id
1 'polypeptide(L)'
;MEWLEKIDQEIVLFINGLNHPFLDEIMWLLSDKYALIPFYIFLLYLISKRYSTKFAFQFLIIAALTILVVDQLSVYAFKEVFQRYRPSHHAELKHQLHFYTSSNGDQYFGGKYGFVSSHAANMMVLVT
;
A
#
# COMPACT_ATOMS: atom_id res chain seq x y z
N MET A 1 -23.55 -5.27 10.38
CA MET A 1 -22.17 -4.77 10.19
C MET A 1 -21.14 -5.83 10.56
N GLU A 2 -21.36 -6.65 11.57
CA GLU A 2 -20.50 -7.81 11.91
C GLU A 2 -20.26 -8.77 10.74
N TRP A 3 -21.26 -8.97 9.88
CA TRP A 3 -21.11 -9.80 8.67
C TRP A 3 -20.05 -9.28 7.70
N LEU A 4 -19.88 -7.96 7.59
CA LEU A 4 -18.90 -7.35 6.69
C LEU A 4 -17.49 -7.49 7.27
N GLU A 5 -17.36 -7.32 8.58
CA GLU A 5 -16.10 -7.57 9.29
C GLU A 5 -15.68 -9.02 9.16
N LYS A 6 -16.61 -9.97 9.33
CA LYS A 6 -16.34 -11.39 9.13
C LYS A 6 -15.86 -11.70 7.71
N ILE A 7 -16.50 -11.13 6.68
CA ILE A 7 -16.04 -11.29 5.29
C ILE A 7 -14.63 -10.72 5.10
N ASP A 8 -14.35 -9.53 5.62
CA ASP A 8 -13.02 -8.92 5.53
C ASP A 8 -11.94 -9.81 6.18
N GLN A 9 -12.24 -10.36 7.37
CA GLN A 9 -11.35 -11.29 8.07
C GLN A 9 -11.14 -12.59 7.29
N GLU A 10 -12.19 -13.20 6.75
CA GLU A 10 -12.13 -14.42 5.95
C GLU A 10 -11.31 -14.21 4.67
N ILE A 11 -11.46 -13.07 4.00
CA ILE A 11 -10.66 -12.72 2.82
C ILE A 11 -9.17 -12.62 3.19
N VAL A 12 -8.85 -11.94 4.29
CA VAL A 12 -7.45 -11.80 4.74
C VAL A 12 -6.86 -13.17 5.06
N LEU A 13 -7.56 -14.01 5.82
CA LEU A 13 -7.09 -15.36 6.16
C LEU A 13 -6.95 -16.24 4.93
N PHE A 14 -7.88 -16.16 3.98
CA PHE A 14 -7.83 -16.91 2.74
C PHE A 14 -6.61 -16.52 1.89
N ILE A 15 -6.44 -15.22 1.61
CA ILE A 15 -5.32 -14.75 0.79
C ILE A 15 -3.98 -15.00 1.48
N ASN A 16 -3.89 -14.73 2.79
CA ASN A 16 -2.67 -14.93 3.55
C ASN A 16 -2.34 -16.42 3.76
N GLY A 17 -3.33 -17.30 3.80
CA GLY A 17 -3.13 -18.75 3.84
C GLY A 17 -2.62 -19.36 2.52
N LEU A 18 -2.72 -18.62 1.41
CA LEU A 18 -2.12 -18.98 0.13
C LEU A 18 -0.66 -18.50 0.00
N ASN A 19 0.01 -18.17 1.12
CA ASN A 19 1.38 -17.69 1.09
C ASN A 19 2.33 -18.74 0.50
N HIS A 20 3.41 -18.26 -0.08
CA HIS A 20 4.46 -19.11 -0.63
C HIS A 20 5.79 -18.37 -0.53
N PRO A 21 6.90 -18.97 -0.07
CA PRO A 21 8.14 -18.23 0.21
C PRO A 21 8.63 -17.38 -0.97
N PHE A 22 8.53 -17.90 -2.20
CA PHE A 22 8.86 -17.13 -3.40
C PHE A 22 7.94 -15.92 -3.64
N LEU A 23 6.63 -16.08 -3.43
CA LEU A 23 5.66 -14.99 -3.59
C LEU A 23 5.79 -13.98 -2.46
N ASP A 24 6.16 -14.41 -1.26
CA ASP A 24 6.36 -13.53 -0.10
C ASP A 24 7.49 -12.54 -0.36
N GLU A 25 8.61 -12.98 -0.96
CA GLU A 25 9.69 -12.08 -1.40
C GLU A 25 9.25 -11.10 -2.50
N ILE A 26 8.44 -11.57 -3.46
CA ILE A 26 7.89 -10.68 -4.52
C ILE A 26 6.97 -9.63 -3.90
N MET A 27 6.06 -10.03 -3.02
CA MET A 27 5.13 -9.11 -2.36
C MET A 27 5.88 -8.12 -1.45
N TRP A 28 6.95 -8.56 -0.80
CA TRP A 28 7.83 -7.69 -0.03
C TRP A 28 8.51 -6.65 -0.91
N LEU A 29 9.10 -7.08 -2.04
CA LEU A 29 9.71 -6.18 -3.02
C LEU A 29 8.71 -5.15 -3.54
N LEU A 30 7.51 -5.59 -3.95
CA LEU A 30 6.46 -4.71 -4.48
C LEU A 30 5.89 -3.74 -3.43
N SER A 31 5.99 -4.09 -2.15
CA SER A 31 5.55 -3.23 -1.04
C SER A 31 6.52 -2.08 -0.76
N ASP A 32 7.76 -2.15 -1.28
CA ASP A 32 8.73 -1.07 -1.15
C ASP A 32 8.29 0.15 -1.97
N LYS A 33 8.34 1.34 -1.36
CA LYS A 33 8.09 2.63 -2.03
C LYS A 33 8.99 2.85 -3.24
N TYR A 34 10.19 2.27 -3.25
CA TYR A 34 11.15 2.38 -4.34
C TYR A 34 10.85 1.43 -5.51
N ALA A 35 10.05 0.39 -5.31
CA ALA A 35 9.65 -0.54 -6.37
C ALA A 35 8.87 0.16 -7.49
N LEU A 36 8.30 1.33 -7.21
CA LEU A 36 7.60 2.17 -8.18
C LEU A 36 8.52 3.08 -9.01
N ILE A 37 9.80 3.23 -8.67
CA ILE A 37 10.73 4.07 -9.44
C ILE A 37 10.73 3.72 -10.94
N PRO A 38 10.84 2.44 -11.35
CA PRO A 38 10.79 2.07 -12.76
C PRO A 38 9.46 2.47 -13.42
N PHE A 39 8.35 2.36 -12.70
CA PHE A 39 7.03 2.77 -13.19
C PHE A 39 6.96 4.30 -13.42
N TYR A 40 7.48 5.10 -12.49
CA TYR A 40 7.56 6.57 -12.66
C TYR A 40 8.43 6.97 -13.85
N ILE A 41 9.58 6.31 -14.03
CA ILE A 41 10.49 6.56 -15.17
C ILE A 41 9.78 6.21 -16.48
N PHE A 42 9.09 5.07 -16.53
CA PHE A 42 8.35 4.65 -17.72
C PHE A 42 7.21 5.61 -18.06
N LEU A 43 6.44 6.05 -17.06
CA LEU A 43 5.37 7.03 -17.24
C LEU A 43 5.94 8.36 -17.77
N LEU A 44 7.06 8.82 -17.22
CA LEU A 44 7.74 10.02 -17.69
C LEU A 44 8.21 9.92 -19.14
N TYR A 45 8.77 8.78 -19.51
CA TYR A 45 9.17 8.51 -20.88
C TYR A 45 7.98 8.59 -21.83
N LEU A 46 6.84 7.97 -21.50
CA LEU A 46 5.62 8.02 -22.31
C LEU A 46 5.07 9.44 -22.45
N ILE A 47 5.01 10.20 -21.35
CA ILE A 47 4.52 11.59 -21.37
C ILE A 47 5.45 12.47 -22.20
N SER A 48 6.77 12.33 -22.04
CA SER A 48 7.76 13.11 -22.79
C SER A 48 7.76 12.79 -24.29
N LYS A 49 7.36 11.57 -24.67
CA LYS A 49 7.20 11.19 -26.08
C LYS A 49 5.97 11.81 -26.72
N ARG A 50 4.90 12.04 -25.95
CA ARG A 50 3.59 12.49 -26.46
C ARG A 50 3.33 13.98 -26.26
N TYR A 51 3.95 14.58 -25.25
CA TYR A 51 3.74 15.96 -24.83
C TYR A 51 5.07 16.69 -24.65
N SER A 52 5.03 18.01 -24.46
CA SER A 52 6.23 18.79 -24.19
C SER A 52 6.86 18.43 -22.84
N THR A 53 8.18 18.58 -22.72
CA THR A 53 8.91 18.39 -21.44
C THR A 53 8.36 19.29 -20.33
N LYS A 54 7.85 20.49 -20.67
CA LYS A 54 7.18 21.39 -19.72
C LYS A 54 5.92 20.74 -19.13
N PHE A 55 5.11 20.11 -19.97
CA PHE A 55 3.91 19.39 -19.53
C PHE A 55 4.27 18.18 -18.67
N ALA A 56 5.29 17.41 -19.06
CA ALA A 56 5.78 16.28 -18.27
C ALA A 56 6.22 16.70 -16.86
N PHE A 57 6.93 17.83 -16.76
CA PHE A 57 7.37 18.37 -15.47
C PHE A 57 6.19 18.90 -14.62
N GLN A 58 5.22 19.59 -15.23
CA GLN A 58 4.00 20.02 -14.53
C GLN A 58 3.21 18.83 -14.00
N PHE A 59 3.07 17.77 -14.80
CA PHE A 59 2.42 16.53 -14.39
C PHE A 59 3.10 15.93 -13.15
N LEU A 60 4.44 15.83 -13.14
CA LEU A 60 5.17 15.34 -11.97
C LEU A 60 4.91 16.14 -10.71
N ILE A 61 4.90 17.47 -10.82
CA ILE A 61 4.65 18.34 -9.67
C ILE A 61 3.24 18.08 -9.12
N ILE A 62 2.23 18.05 -9.99
CA ILE A 62 0.84 17.82 -9.58
C ILE A 62 0.69 16.42 -8.97
N ALA A 63 1.29 15.40 -9.57
CA ALA A 63 1.25 14.04 -9.05
C ALA A 63 1.91 13.96 -7.66
N ALA A 64 3.09 14.55 -7.48
CA ALA A 64 3.79 14.59 -6.20
C ALA A 64 3.00 15.33 -5.11
N LEU A 65 2.41 16.48 -5.44
CA LEU A 65 1.56 17.22 -4.52
C LEU A 65 0.31 16.42 -4.14
N THR A 66 -0.32 15.77 -5.11
CA THR A 66 -1.52 14.96 -4.88
C THR A 66 -1.21 13.74 -4.00
N ILE A 67 -0.09 13.04 -4.26
CA ILE A 67 0.38 11.95 -3.40
C ILE A 67 0.60 12.47 -1.97
N LEU A 68 1.26 13.62 -1.80
CA LEU A 68 1.49 14.20 -0.47
C LEU A 68 0.16 14.47 0.24
N VAL A 69 -0.80 15.10 -0.44
CA VAL A 69 -2.13 15.41 0.13
C VAL A 69 -2.87 14.13 0.50
N VAL A 70 -2.91 13.14 -0.40
CA VAL A 70 -3.60 11.86 -0.18
C VAL A 70 -2.95 11.07 0.96
N ASP A 71 -1.64 11.05 1.05
CA ASP A 71 -0.92 10.38 2.14
C ASP A 71 -1.29 11.01 3.49
N GLN A 72 -1.25 12.35 3.60
CA GLN A 72 -1.60 13.05 4.83
C GLN A 72 -3.07 12.87 5.19
N LEU A 73 -3.99 12.97 4.22
CA LEU A 73 -5.41 12.73 4.45
C LEU A 73 -5.67 11.30 4.92
N SER A 74 -5.00 10.30 4.33
CA SER A 74 -5.14 8.90 4.75
C SER A 74 -4.78 8.70 6.22
N VAL A 75 -3.85 9.48 6.76
CA VAL A 75 -3.46 9.42 8.17
C VAL A 75 -4.43 10.23 9.03
N TYR A 76 -4.50 11.55 8.80
CA TYR A 76 -5.19 12.46 9.72
C TYR A 76 -6.71 12.43 9.61
N ALA A 77 -7.25 12.22 8.41
CA ALA A 77 -8.70 12.19 8.20
C ALA A 77 -9.29 10.78 8.37
N PHE A 78 -8.46 9.73 8.25
CA PHE A 78 -8.94 8.34 8.33
C PHE A 78 -8.31 7.55 9.47
N LYS A 79 -6.99 7.31 9.47
CA LYS A 79 -6.37 6.42 10.47
C LYS A 79 -6.54 6.91 11.90
N GLU A 80 -6.33 8.20 12.14
CA GLU A 80 -6.46 8.79 13.47
C GLU A 80 -7.92 8.98 13.90
N VAL A 81 -8.86 8.97 12.95
CA VAL A 81 -10.30 9.11 13.21
C VAL A 81 -10.95 7.75 13.49
N PHE A 82 -10.76 6.78 12.59
CA PHE A 82 -11.41 5.47 12.68
C PHE A 82 -10.65 4.46 13.53
N GLN A 83 -9.33 4.63 13.67
CA GLN A 83 -8.46 3.80 14.52
C GLN A 83 -8.65 2.28 14.32
N ARG A 84 -9.00 1.87 13.10
CA ARG A 84 -9.17 0.45 12.76
C ARG A 84 -7.81 -0.24 12.76
N TYR A 85 -7.65 -1.21 13.64
CA TYR A 85 -6.46 -2.05 13.73
C TYR A 85 -6.19 -2.80 12.42
N ARG A 86 -4.91 -2.91 12.07
CA ARG A 86 -4.49 -3.84 11.00
C ARG A 86 -4.70 -5.29 11.45
N PRO A 87 -4.85 -6.24 10.51
CA PRO A 87 -4.90 -7.67 10.85
C PRO A 87 -3.71 -8.12 11.71
N SER A 88 -2.52 -7.54 11.50
CA SER A 88 -1.31 -7.78 12.29
C SER A 88 -1.39 -7.41 13.77
N HIS A 89 -2.32 -6.52 14.14
CA HIS A 89 -2.54 -6.05 15.51
C HIS A 89 -3.90 -6.51 16.07
N HIS A 90 -4.67 -7.30 15.31
CA HIS A 90 -5.96 -7.81 15.73
C HIS A 90 -5.78 -9.02 16.65
N ALA A 91 -6.39 -9.02 17.83
CA ALA A 91 -6.18 -10.06 18.85
C ALA A 91 -6.48 -11.47 18.33
N GLU A 92 -7.55 -11.62 17.55
CA GLU A 92 -8.00 -12.93 17.06
C GLU A 92 -7.28 -13.39 15.78
N LEU A 93 -6.87 -12.45 14.91
CA LEU A 93 -6.30 -12.79 13.60
C LEU A 93 -4.79 -12.95 13.66
N LYS A 94 -4.10 -12.18 14.50
CA LYS A 94 -2.63 -12.12 14.53
C LYS A 94 -1.99 -13.51 14.61
N HIS A 95 -2.58 -14.42 15.38
CA HIS A 95 -2.04 -15.77 15.59
C HIS A 95 -2.25 -16.73 14.42
N GLN A 96 -3.10 -16.36 13.46
CA GLN A 96 -3.44 -17.16 12.28
C GLN A 96 -2.74 -16.67 11.01
N LEU A 97 -2.03 -15.53 11.08
CA LEU A 97 -1.41 -14.91 9.92
C LEU A 97 0.06 -15.33 9.77
N HIS A 98 0.45 -15.57 8.52
CA HIS A 98 1.81 -15.71 8.07
C HIS A 98 2.41 -14.31 7.83
N PHE A 99 3.40 -13.94 8.64
CA PHE A 99 4.13 -12.68 8.52
C PHE A 99 5.43 -12.88 7.75
N TYR A 100 5.75 -11.91 6.90
CA TYR A 100 7.06 -11.84 6.27
C TYR A 100 8.15 -11.70 7.34
N THR A 101 9.17 -12.55 7.27
CA THR A 101 10.33 -12.52 8.17
C THR A 101 11.54 -12.06 7.37
N SER A 102 12.14 -10.95 7.77
CA SER A 102 13.33 -10.42 7.13
C SER A 102 14.54 -11.33 7.36
N SER A 103 15.61 -11.12 6.59
CA SER A 103 16.89 -11.85 6.72
C SER A 103 17.48 -11.83 8.13
N ASN A 104 17.12 -10.81 8.92
CA ASN A 104 17.60 -10.62 10.30
C ASN A 104 16.73 -11.37 11.33
N GLY A 105 15.68 -12.07 10.90
CA GLY A 105 14.73 -12.78 11.77
C GLY A 105 13.56 -11.93 12.28
N ASP A 106 13.48 -10.66 11.90
CA ASP A 106 12.42 -9.75 12.33
C ASP A 106 11.14 -9.94 11.50
N GLN A 107 10.00 -10.05 12.17
CA GLN A 107 8.68 -10.12 11.52
C GLN A 107 8.09 -8.74 11.25
N TYR A 108 7.55 -8.55 10.05
CA TYR A 108 6.91 -7.30 9.67
C TYR A 108 5.45 -7.21 10.15
N PHE A 109 5.17 -6.28 11.06
CA PHE A 109 3.81 -5.99 11.54
C PHE A 109 3.21 -4.68 11.00
N GLY A 110 4.02 -3.81 10.41
CA GLY A 110 3.61 -2.49 9.94
C GLY A 110 3.10 -1.56 11.05
N GLY A 111 2.36 -0.52 10.67
CA GLY A 111 1.76 0.44 11.61
C GLY A 111 0.51 -0.10 12.31
N LYS A 112 0.06 0.61 13.35
CA LYS A 112 -1.09 0.19 14.18
C LYS A 112 -2.43 0.20 13.42
N TYR A 113 -2.71 1.30 12.72
CA TYR A 113 -3.98 1.50 12.02
C TYR A 113 -3.83 1.30 10.50
N GLY A 114 -4.85 0.70 9.89
CA GLY A 114 -4.83 0.26 8.48
C GLY A 114 -5.78 1.00 7.54
N PHE A 115 -6.78 1.69 8.08
CA PHE A 115 -7.85 2.26 7.26
C PHE A 115 -7.70 3.78 7.08
N VAL A 116 -7.63 4.31 5.86
CA VAL A 116 -7.48 3.63 4.56
C VAL A 116 -6.02 3.29 4.26
N SER A 117 -5.77 2.38 3.31
CA SER A 117 -4.40 2.05 2.89
C SER A 117 -3.78 3.22 2.12
N SER A 118 -2.76 3.84 2.71
CA SER A 118 -2.01 4.93 2.06
C SER A 118 -1.32 4.46 0.77
N HIS A 119 -0.77 3.24 0.78
CA HIS A 119 -0.12 2.70 -0.41
C HIS A 119 -1.10 2.52 -1.57
N ALA A 120 -2.29 1.96 -1.31
CA ALA A 120 -3.33 1.81 -2.33
C ALA A 120 -3.87 3.18 -2.80
N ALA A 121 -4.05 4.13 -1.88
CA ALA A 121 -4.52 5.47 -2.21
C ALA A 121 -3.51 6.23 -3.10
N ASN A 122 -2.21 6.16 -2.76
CA ASN A 122 -1.15 6.78 -3.56
C ASN A 122 -1.01 6.13 -4.94
N MET A 123 -1.18 4.80 -5.05
CA MET A 123 -1.22 4.11 -6.34
C MET A 123 -2.38 4.61 -7.21
N MET A 124 -3.56 4.84 -6.62
CA MET A 124 -4.74 5.29 -7.35
C MET A 124 -4.53 6.66 -8.00
N VAL A 125 -3.83 7.58 -7.31
CA VAL A 125 -3.48 8.92 -7.83
C VAL A 125 -2.71 8.84 -9.16
N LEU A 126 -1.96 7.77 -9.40
CA LEU A 126 -1.13 7.64 -10.61
C LEU A 126 -1.87 7.05 -11.79
N VAL A 127 -2.97 6.33 -11.55
CA VAL A 127 -3.68 5.56 -12.60
C VAL A 127 -5.00 6.21 -13.03
N THR A 128 -5.47 7.24 -12.32
CA THR A 128 -6.66 8.04 -12.68
C THR A 128 -6.29 9.44 -13.13
#